data_AF-A0A182T070-F1
#
_entry.id   AF-A0A182T070-F1
#
_cell.length_a   1.000
_cell.length_b   1.000
_cell.length_c   1.000
_cell.angle_alpha   90.00
_cell.angle_beta   90.00
_cell.angle_gamma   90.00
#
_symmetry.space_group_name_H-M   'P 1'
#
loop_
_entity.id
_entity.type
_entity.pdbx_description
1 polymer ?
#
loop_
_entity_poly.entity_id
_entity_poly.type
_entity_poly.pdbx_seq_one_letter_code
_entity_poly.pdbx_strand_id
1 'polypeptide(L)'
;RVEKRIATEIVNNEVNVENSVSKNLNDIIERHLSTIQKQKRVVTKCHQEYEASRQKYDSAQRNSDQAGNQAKIIQLKDDQEELHTKLEKERDLYESYMYELLAEEENIALFVKEYVKHQELYFTSVLREIQHTMRSMDGLFRKFRRLLPQFRCLSASV
;
A
#
# COMPACT_ATOMS: atom_id res chain seq x y z
N ARG A 1 5.23 -11.61 35.16
CA ARG A 1 5.57 -10.15 35.11
C ARG A 1 6.17 -9.77 33.76
N VAL A 2 7.22 -10.46 33.28
CA VAL A 2 7.80 -10.22 31.94
C VAL A 2 6.80 -10.45 30.80
N GLU A 3 6.04 -11.55 30.85
CA GLU A 3 4.99 -11.87 29.88
C GLU A 3 3.98 -10.72 29.70
N LYS A 4 3.48 -10.16 30.80
CA LYS A 4 2.56 -9.01 30.76
C LYS A 4 3.18 -7.78 30.09
N ARG A 5 4.46 -7.50 30.35
CA ARG A 5 5.18 -6.38 29.72
C ARG A 5 5.33 -6.59 28.22
N ILE A 6 5.75 -7.79 27.81
CA ILE A 6 5.86 -8.15 26.39
C ILE A 6 4.51 -8.04 25.69
N ALA A 7 3.42 -8.53 26.31
CA ALA A 7 2.08 -8.39 25.76
C ALA A 7 1.68 -6.91 25.57
N THR A 8 2.02 -6.02 26.51
CA THR A 8 1.81 -4.58 26.35
C THR A 8 2.62 -4.01 25.19
N GLU A 9 3.89 -4.38 25.04
CA GLU A 9 4.73 -3.91 23.93
C GLU A 9 4.20 -4.38 22.57
N ILE A 10 3.65 -5.60 22.47
CA ILE A 10 3.00 -6.11 21.25
C ILE A 10 1.83 -5.20 20.86
N VAL A 11 0.90 -4.96 21.79
CA VAL A 11 -0.28 -4.13 21.54
C VAL A 11 0.13 -2.70 21.17
N ASN A 12 1.12 -2.14 21.86
CA ASN A 12 1.63 -0.79 21.55
C ASN A 12 2.21 -0.73 20.13
N ASN A 13 2.99 -1.73 19.72
CA ASN A 13 3.52 -1.81 18.37
C ASN A 13 2.41 -1.89 17.31
N GLU A 14 1.43 -2.78 17.52
CA GLU A 14 0.29 -2.94 16.61
C GLU A 14 -0.50 -1.64 16.46
N VAL A 15 -0.82 -0.96 17.57
CA VAL A 15 -1.55 0.32 17.56
C VAL A 15 -0.75 1.41 16.85
N ASN A 16 0.57 1.47 17.07
CA ASN A 16 1.43 2.46 16.41
C ASN A 16 1.50 2.24 14.90
N VAL A 17 1.70 0.99 14.47
CA VAL A 17 1.72 0.62 13.04
C VAL A 17 0.37 0.92 12.40
N GLU A 18 -0.72 0.55 13.04
CA GLU A 18 -2.07 0.79 12.50
C GLU A 18 -2.33 2.29 12.28
N ASN A 19 -1.98 3.12 13.27
CA ASN A 19 -2.29 4.54 13.22
C ASN A 19 -1.37 5.37 12.33
N SER A 20 -0.11 4.96 12.14
CA SER A 20 0.90 5.76 11.43
C SER A 20 1.31 5.19 10.08
N VAL A 21 1.01 3.92 9.81
CA VAL A 21 1.39 3.24 8.58
C VAL A 21 0.16 2.71 7.86
N SER A 22 -0.59 1.78 8.47
CA SER A 22 -1.69 1.08 7.80
C SER A 22 -2.75 2.05 7.28
N LYS A 23 -3.23 2.96 8.15
CA LYS A 23 -4.23 3.97 7.78
C LYS A 23 -3.75 4.87 6.65
N ASN A 24 -2.54 5.39 6.74
CA ASN A 24 -1.99 6.30 5.73
C ASN A 24 -1.81 5.61 4.36
N LEU A 25 -1.36 4.35 4.33
CA LEU A 25 -1.26 3.58 3.09
C LEU A 25 -2.64 3.24 2.52
N ASN A 26 -3.61 2.89 3.37
CA ASN A 26 -4.98 2.65 2.94
C ASN A 26 -5.63 3.90 2.36
N ASP A 27 -5.40 5.07 2.96
CA ASP A 27 -5.92 6.35 2.45
C ASP A 27 -5.40 6.64 1.04
N ILE A 28 -4.12 6.36 0.75
CA ILE A 28 -3.55 6.49 -0.59
C ILE A 28 -4.25 5.52 -1.57
N ILE A 29 -4.45 4.27 -1.14
CA ILE A 29 -5.13 3.26 -1.96
C ILE A 29 -6.56 3.71 -2.29
N GLU A 30 -7.34 4.11 -1.30
CA GLU A 30 -8.73 4.50 -1.49
C GLU A 30 -8.87 5.75 -2.37
N ARG A 31 -7.98 6.74 -2.19
CA ARG A 31 -8.00 7.99 -2.95
C ARG A 31 -7.59 7.80 -4.41
N HIS A 32 -6.48 7.11 -4.67
CA HIS A 32 -5.88 7.06 -6.00
C HIS A 32 -6.29 5.83 -6.80
N LEU A 33 -6.18 4.62 -6.24
CA LEU A 33 -6.39 3.38 -7.01
C LEU A 33 -7.84 3.25 -7.52
N SER A 34 -8.83 3.60 -6.70
CA SER A 34 -10.24 3.60 -7.09
C SER A 34 -10.50 4.53 -8.29
N THR A 35 -9.94 5.73 -8.24
CA THR A 35 -10.10 6.78 -9.25
C THR A 35 -9.42 6.37 -10.56
N ILE A 36 -8.17 5.92 -10.50
CA ILE A 36 -7.39 5.41 -11.64
C ILE A 36 -8.12 4.24 -12.31
N GLN A 37 -8.62 3.28 -11.53
CA GLN A 37 -9.33 2.11 -12.08
C GLN A 37 -10.63 2.51 -12.79
N LYS A 38 -11.38 3.47 -12.24
CA LYS A 38 -12.59 4.00 -12.90
C LYS A 38 -12.22 4.70 -14.21
N GLN A 39 -11.24 5.59 -14.18
CA GLN A 39 -10.83 6.34 -15.37
C GLN A 39 -10.25 5.42 -16.45
N LYS A 40 -9.50 4.37 -16.08
CA LYS A 40 -9.03 3.34 -17.01
C LYS A 40 -10.19 2.69 -17.78
N ARG A 41 -11.30 2.40 -17.12
CA ARG A 41 -12.50 1.83 -17.78
C ARG A 41 -13.12 2.83 -18.76
N VAL A 42 -13.14 4.12 -18.41
CA VAL A 42 -13.61 5.19 -19.30
C VAL A 42 -12.74 5.28 -20.55
N VAL A 43 -11.42 5.30 -20.40
CA VAL A 43 -10.47 5.30 -21.53
C VAL A 43 -10.67 4.08 -22.43
N THR A 44 -10.77 2.88 -21.85
CA THR A 44 -11.01 1.65 -22.62
C THR A 44 -12.32 1.74 -23.43
N LYS A 45 -13.38 2.26 -22.84
CA LYS A 45 -14.66 2.44 -23.53
C LYS A 45 -14.55 3.45 -24.67
N CYS A 46 -13.95 4.62 -24.42
CA CYS A 46 -13.75 5.64 -25.46
C CYS A 46 -12.88 5.10 -26.60
N HIS A 47 -11.87 4.29 -26.29
CA HIS A 47 -11.02 3.67 -27.30
C HIS A 47 -11.81 2.68 -28.17
N GLN A 48 -12.69 1.86 -27.58
CA GLN A 48 -13.57 0.97 -28.32
C GLN A 48 -14.56 1.73 -29.21
N GLU A 49 -15.17 2.81 -28.70
CA GLU A 49 -16.08 3.68 -29.45
C GLU A 49 -15.38 4.31 -30.65
N TYR A 50 -14.18 4.86 -30.43
CA TYR A 50 -13.34 5.45 -31.47
C TYR A 50 -12.95 4.43 -32.55
N GLU A 51 -12.43 3.26 -32.16
CA GLU A 51 -12.02 2.23 -33.11
C GLU A 51 -13.21 1.71 -33.94
N ALA A 52 -14.39 1.56 -33.32
CA ALA A 52 -15.60 1.19 -34.04
C ALA A 52 -16.03 2.27 -35.06
N SER A 53 -15.93 3.56 -34.71
CA SER A 53 -16.23 4.67 -35.64
C SER A 53 -15.23 4.74 -36.78
N ARG A 54 -13.93 4.64 -36.47
CA ARG A 54 -12.84 4.59 -37.43
C ARG A 54 -13.02 3.47 -38.45
N GLN A 55 -13.37 2.26 -38.01
CA GLN A 55 -13.64 1.14 -38.93
C GLN A 55 -14.83 1.41 -39.86
N LYS A 56 -15.89 2.09 -39.38
CA LYS A 56 -17.04 2.49 -40.22
C LYS A 56 -16.63 3.53 -41.26
N TYR A 57 -15.86 4.53 -40.87
CA TYR A 57 -15.31 5.55 -41.76
C TYR A 57 -14.41 4.92 -42.84
N ASP A 58 -13.43 4.10 -42.44
CA ASP A 58 -12.50 3.42 -43.35
C ASP A 58 -13.23 2.50 -44.35
N SER A 59 -14.31 1.87 -43.91
CA SER A 59 -15.15 1.03 -44.77
C SER A 59 -16.00 1.85 -45.74
N ALA A 60 -16.54 3.00 -45.32
CA ALA A 60 -17.29 3.91 -46.18
C ALA A 60 -16.39 4.56 -47.23
N GLN A 61 -15.16 4.93 -46.84
CA GLN A 61 -14.17 5.53 -47.74
C GLN A 61 -13.70 4.55 -48.82
N ARG A 62 -13.51 3.27 -48.48
CA ARG A 62 -13.16 2.23 -49.46
C ARG A 62 -14.27 1.92 -50.47
N ASN A 63 -15.52 2.19 -50.11
CA ASN A 63 -16.70 1.93 -50.96
C ASN A 63 -17.22 3.21 -51.64
N SER A 64 -16.43 4.28 -51.70
CA SER A 64 -16.86 5.60 -52.17
C SER A 64 -17.18 5.68 -53.67
N ASP A 65 -16.79 4.68 -54.46
CA ASP A 65 -16.99 4.62 -55.91
C ASP A 65 -18.48 4.46 -56.31
N GLN A 66 -19.36 4.15 -55.36
CA GLN A 66 -20.81 4.20 -55.56
C GLN A 66 -21.29 5.65 -55.41
N ALA A 67 -21.53 6.31 -56.56
CA ALA A 67 -21.98 7.68 -56.66
C ALA A 67 -23.20 7.97 -55.74
N GLY A 68 -23.02 8.85 -54.75
CA GLY A 68 -24.10 9.34 -53.87
C GLY A 68 -23.80 9.47 -52.37
N ASN A 69 -22.61 9.08 -51.89
CA ASN A 69 -22.33 8.97 -50.44
C ASN A 69 -21.36 9.99 -49.83
N GLN A 70 -20.96 11.05 -50.54
CA GLN A 70 -19.99 12.05 -50.05
C GLN A 70 -20.39 12.69 -48.70
N ALA A 71 -21.65 13.12 -48.57
CA ALA A 71 -22.15 13.71 -47.31
C ALA A 71 -22.08 12.73 -46.12
N LYS A 72 -22.33 11.45 -46.37
CA LYS A 72 -22.24 10.40 -45.34
C LYS A 72 -20.79 10.14 -44.91
N ILE A 73 -19.85 10.20 -45.84
CA ILE A 73 -18.41 10.06 -45.55
C ILE A 73 -17.92 11.24 -44.70
N ILE A 74 -18.36 12.46 -45.02
CA ILE A 74 -18.05 13.65 -44.20
C ILE A 74 -18.60 13.49 -42.78
N GLN A 75 -19.87 13.11 -42.62
CA GLN A 75 -20.45 12.88 -41.29
C GLN A 75 -19.67 11.82 -40.49
N LEU A 76 -19.32 10.69 -41.11
CA LEU A 76 -18.57 9.63 -40.43
C LEU A 76 -17.15 10.08 -40.02
N LYS A 77 -16.55 10.98 -40.81
CA LYS A 77 -15.26 11.59 -40.46
C LYS A 77 -15.40 12.52 -39.25
N ASP A 78 -16.41 13.38 -39.26
CA ASP A 78 -16.66 14.31 -38.15
C ASP A 78 -16.96 13.54 -36.85
N ASP A 79 -17.80 12.50 -36.91
CA ASP A 79 -18.08 11.61 -35.77
C ASP A 79 -16.81 10.91 -35.26
N GLN A 80 -15.93 10.49 -36.17
CA GLN A 80 -14.66 9.86 -35.82
C GLN A 80 -13.68 10.86 -35.16
N GLU A 81 -13.62 12.10 -35.64
CA GLU A 81 -12.78 13.16 -35.08
C GLU A 81 -13.28 13.62 -33.69
N GLU A 82 -14.59 13.69 -33.49
CA GLU A 82 -15.19 13.96 -32.17
C GLU A 82 -14.84 12.88 -31.15
N LEU A 83 -15.00 11.60 -31.54
CA LEU A 83 -14.65 10.47 -30.68
C LEU A 83 -13.14 10.38 -30.40
N HIS A 84 -12.30 10.73 -31.38
CA HIS A 84 -10.85 10.83 -31.19
C HIS A 84 -10.50 11.88 -30.15
N THR A 85 -11.06 13.09 -30.30
CA THR A 85 -10.83 14.21 -29.37
C THR A 85 -11.27 13.84 -27.95
N LYS A 86 -12.41 13.17 -27.82
CA LYS A 86 -12.90 12.65 -26.54
C LYS A 86 -11.92 11.63 -25.94
N LEU A 87 -11.44 10.66 -26.74
CA LEU A 87 -10.47 9.66 -26.28
C LEU A 87 -9.19 10.30 -25.74
N GLU A 88 -8.63 11.27 -26.46
CA GLU A 88 -7.40 11.96 -26.03
C GLU A 88 -7.62 12.72 -24.72
N LYS A 89 -8.74 13.44 -24.58
CA LYS A 89 -9.09 14.10 -23.33
C LYS A 89 -9.18 13.13 -22.15
N GLU A 90 -9.80 11.96 -22.33
CA GLU A 90 -9.92 10.96 -21.26
C GLU A 90 -8.57 10.29 -20.94
N ARG A 91 -7.65 10.20 -21.92
CA ARG A 91 -6.27 9.74 -21.72
C ARG A 91 -5.45 10.74 -20.93
N ASP A 92 -5.51 12.03 -21.28
CA ASP A 92 -4.83 13.10 -20.52
C ASP A 92 -5.29 13.10 -19.06
N LEU A 93 -6.59 12.94 -18.82
CA LEU A 93 -7.16 12.84 -17.47
C LEU A 93 -6.71 11.56 -16.75
N TYR A 94 -6.57 10.45 -17.46
CA TYR A 94 -6.02 9.22 -16.87
C TYR A 94 -4.55 9.40 -16.47
N GLU A 95 -3.76 10.03 -17.34
CA GLU A 95 -2.36 10.34 -17.06
C GLU A 95 -2.22 11.28 -15.87
N SER A 96 -3.06 12.30 -15.73
CA SER A 96 -3.00 13.19 -14.57
C SER A 96 -3.21 12.43 -13.25
N TYR A 97 -4.20 11.53 -13.18
CA TYR A 97 -4.39 10.70 -11.98
C TYR A 97 -3.23 9.75 -11.71
N MET A 98 -2.56 9.24 -12.76
CA MET A 98 -1.36 8.43 -12.60
C MET A 98 -0.19 9.26 -12.04
N TYR A 99 -0.01 10.50 -12.52
CA TYR A 99 1.02 11.41 -11.99
C TYR A 99 0.75 11.82 -10.55
N GLU A 100 -0.51 12.02 -10.17
CA GLU A 100 -0.89 12.27 -8.77
C GLU A 100 -0.49 11.11 -7.85
N LEU A 101 -0.69 9.85 -8.28
CA LEU A 101 -0.23 8.69 -7.51
C LEU A 101 1.30 8.61 -7.47
N LEU A 102 1.98 8.88 -8.57
CA LEU A 102 3.45 8.88 -8.61
C LEU A 102 4.04 9.94 -7.67
N ALA A 103 3.37 11.08 -7.50
CA ALA A 103 3.80 12.10 -6.55
C ALA A 103 3.75 11.62 -5.07
N GLU A 104 3.00 10.57 -4.76
CA GLU A 104 2.96 9.94 -3.43
C GLU A 104 4.12 8.97 -3.17
N GLU A 105 5.03 8.74 -4.13
CA GLU A 105 6.15 7.79 -3.99
C GLU A 105 6.99 8.04 -2.72
N GLU A 106 7.32 9.31 -2.46
CA GLU A 106 8.08 9.68 -1.26
C GLU A 106 7.30 9.38 0.02
N ASN A 107 6.01 9.68 0.05
CA ASN A 107 5.15 9.39 1.21
C ASN A 107 5.05 7.89 1.48
N ILE A 108 4.86 7.08 0.44
CA ILE A 108 4.84 5.61 0.55
C ILE A 108 6.17 5.11 1.14
N ALA A 109 7.31 5.59 0.62
CA ALA A 109 8.61 5.23 1.14
C ALA A 109 8.79 5.63 2.62
N LEU A 110 8.29 6.81 3.00
CA LEU A 110 8.31 7.28 4.39
C LEU A 110 7.45 6.42 5.32
N PHE A 111 6.27 5.98 4.89
CA PHE A 111 5.42 5.09 5.70
C PHE A 111 6.06 3.70 5.87
N VAL A 112 6.68 3.16 4.82
CA VAL A 112 7.44 1.90 4.91
C VAL A 112 8.63 2.05 5.86
N LYS A 113 9.32 3.19 5.83
CA LYS A 113 10.40 3.49 6.78
C LYS A 113 9.89 3.58 8.22
N GLU A 114 8.76 4.24 8.45
CA GLU A 114 8.17 4.38 9.80
C GLU A 114 7.71 3.02 10.34
N TYR A 115 7.21 2.12 9.48
CA TYR A 115 6.95 0.73 9.86
C TYR A 115 8.19 0.03 10.42
N VAL A 116 9.31 0.11 9.69
CA VAL A 116 10.58 -0.52 10.13
C VAL A 116 11.04 0.05 11.46
N LYS A 117 10.88 1.35 11.66
CA LYS A 117 11.22 2.03 12.92
C LYS A 117 10.33 1.56 14.08
N HIS A 118 9.03 1.35 13.86
CA HIS A 118 8.17 0.75 14.89
C HIS A 118 8.62 -0.67 15.27
N GLN A 119 8.97 -1.49 14.28
CA GLN A 119 9.52 -2.82 14.52
C GLN A 119 10.83 -2.76 15.33
N GLU A 120 11.75 -1.88 14.95
CA GLU A 120 13.02 -1.68 15.68
C GLU A 120 12.77 -1.33 17.16
N LEU A 121 11.87 -0.37 17.42
CA LEU A 121 11.53 0.06 18.78
C LEU A 121 10.92 -1.08 19.59
N TYR A 122 9.97 -1.82 19.00
CA TYR A 122 9.33 -2.97 19.62
C TYR A 122 10.36 -4.05 20.01
N PHE A 123 11.18 -4.51 19.06
CA PHE A 123 12.16 -5.55 19.32
C PHE A 123 13.21 -5.11 20.34
N THR A 124 13.66 -3.85 20.26
CA THR A 124 14.62 -3.29 21.23
C THR A 124 14.02 -3.26 22.64
N SER A 125 12.75 -2.88 22.78
CA SER A 125 12.04 -2.83 24.05
C SER A 125 11.87 -4.23 24.66
N VAL A 126 11.37 -5.19 23.87
CA VAL A 126 11.17 -6.57 24.30
C VAL A 126 12.50 -7.23 24.69
N LEU A 127 13.55 -7.06 23.88
CA LEU A 127 14.86 -7.61 24.19
C LEU A 127 15.40 -7.08 25.53
N ARG A 128 15.23 -5.79 25.81
CA ARG A 128 15.63 -5.17 27.08
C ARG A 128 14.93 -5.83 28.27
N GLU A 129 13.63 -6.09 28.17
CA GLU A 129 12.84 -6.73 29.23
C GLU A 129 13.25 -8.19 29.47
N ILE A 130 13.51 -8.94 28.40
CA ILE A 130 14.01 -10.32 28.47
C ILE A 130 15.37 -10.34 29.17
N GLN A 131 16.30 -9.51 28.71
CA GLN A 131 17.65 -9.43 29.30
C GLN A 131 17.62 -9.00 30.77
N HIS A 132 16.74 -8.07 31.13
CA HIS A 132 16.55 -7.65 32.53
C HIS A 132 16.07 -8.82 33.40
N THR A 133 15.12 -9.61 32.88
CA THR A 133 14.60 -10.78 33.59
C THR A 133 15.66 -11.85 33.77
N MET A 134 16.44 -12.17 32.73
CA MET A 134 17.54 -13.13 32.81
C MET A 134 18.58 -12.72 33.86
N ARG A 135 19.04 -11.46 33.86
CA ARG A 135 19.99 -10.96 34.87
C ARG A 135 19.44 -11.08 36.28
N SER A 136 18.14 -10.83 36.45
CA SER A 136 17.47 -10.97 37.76
C SER A 136 17.46 -12.43 38.22
N MET A 137 17.17 -13.37 37.31
CA MET A 137 17.22 -14.81 37.61
C MET A 137 18.63 -15.27 37.98
N ASP A 138 19.66 -14.85 37.24
CA ASP A 138 21.06 -15.16 37.57
C ASP A 138 21.44 -14.65 38.96
N GLY A 139 20.98 -13.46 39.34
CA GLY A 139 21.16 -12.90 40.68
C GLY A 139 20.52 -13.78 41.77
N LEU A 140 19.29 -14.25 41.54
CA LEU A 140 18.59 -15.16 42.45
C LEU A 140 19.32 -16.50 42.57
N PHE A 141 19.78 -17.09 41.47
CA PHE A 141 20.54 -18.34 41.49
C PHE A 141 21.86 -18.20 42.24
N ARG A 142 22.60 -17.10 42.04
CA ARG A 142 23.83 -16.82 42.80
C ARG A 142 23.53 -16.70 44.29
N LYS A 143 22.45 -16.03 44.69
CA LYS A 143 22.03 -15.91 46.09
C LYS A 143 21.68 -17.27 46.70
N PHE A 144 20.89 -18.07 45.99
CA PHE A 144 20.50 -19.40 46.46
C PHE A 144 21.72 -20.33 46.63
N ARG A 145 22.67 -20.31 45.67
CA ARG A 145 23.92 -21.07 45.76
C ARG A 145 24.80 -20.67 46.95
N ARG A 146 24.76 -19.40 47.37
CA ARG A 146 25.48 -18.93 48.58
C ARG A 146 24.82 -19.34 49.89
N LEU A 147 23.50 -19.48 49.90
CA LEU A 147 22.74 -19.86 51.10
C LEU A 147 22.78 -21.37 51.35
N LEU A 148 22.84 -22.20 50.31
CA LEU A 148 22.89 -23.67 50.41
C LEU A 148 24.00 -24.23 51.34
N PRO A 149 25.26 -23.72 51.32
CA PRO A 149 26.29 -24.13 52.26
C PRO A 149 26.00 -23.75 53.72
N GLN A 150 25.38 -22.58 53.96
CA GLN A 150 25.05 -22.12 55.31
C GLN A 150 23.99 -23.01 55.95
N PHE A 151 23.00 -23.47 55.18
CA PHE A 151 21.99 -24.41 55.67
C PHE A 151 22.57 -25.81 55.97
N ARG A 152 23.58 -26.28 55.22
CA ARG A 152 24.26 -27.56 55.51
C ARG A 152 25.13 -27.51 56.78
N CYS A 153 25.76 -26.38 57.08
CA CYS A 153 26.54 -26.23 58.32
C CYS A 153 25.64 -26.16 59.57
N LEU A 154 24.46 -25.55 59.46
CA LEU A 154 23.47 -25.49 60.55
C LEU A 154 22.86 -26.87 60.87
N SER A 155 22.65 -27.73 59.88
CA SER A 155 22.14 -29.09 60.10
C SER A 155 23.18 -30.09 60.62
N ALA A 156 24.47 -29.75 60.57
CA ALA A 156 25.56 -30.60 61.08
C ALA A 156 26.01 -30.21 62.50
N SER A 157 25.40 -29.17 63.09
CA SER A 157 25.73 -28.64 64.42
C SER A 157 24.63 -28.92 65.47
N VAL A 158 23.67 -29.80 65.14
CA VAL A 158 22.63 -30.35 66.03
C VAL A 158 22.80 -31.86 66.06
#